data_AF-A0A349K2K5-F1
#
_entry.id   AF-A0A349K2K5-F1
#
_cell.length_a   1.000
_cell.length_b   1.000
_cell.length_c   1.000
_cell.angle_alpha   90.00
_cell.angle_beta   90.00
_cell.angle_gamma   90.00
#
_symmetry.space_group_name_H-M   'P 1'
#
loop_
_entity.id
_entity.type
_entity.pdbx_description
1 polymer ?
#
loop_
_entity_poly.entity_id
_entity_poly.type
_entity_poly.pdbx_seq_one_letter_code
_entity_poly.pdbx_strand_id
1 'polypeptide(L)'
;VTMRLTRQDLRGAHFDYRSQQAGGGFRRLIPVPERSYLGTVDGAPGAVSCGIQLDDGTFKGAILFERGTTWYTLGESVIRTQALPYENFTDYRFPAGPTVTSGQGGSRMHAFDLAVDVSSNYYTQAGNQPAPALERVEFTVALTRAIYMRDALIRPYLGRVILRTDASQDPYSGAPNFYNIATRARDEWNINQGDSVRHLVAI
;
A
#
# COMPACT_ATOMS: atom_id res chain seq x y z
N VAL A 1 15.30 -4.22 -19.49
CA VAL A 1 14.21 -4.98 -18.84
C VAL A 1 12.90 -4.30 -19.19
N THR A 2 11.88 -5.04 -19.60
CA THR A 2 10.60 -4.45 -20.07
C THR A 2 9.45 -4.88 -19.16
N MET A 3 8.65 -3.91 -18.70
CA MET A 3 7.45 -4.17 -17.89
C MET A 3 6.26 -4.43 -18.82
N ARG A 4 5.56 -5.55 -18.64
CA ARG A 4 4.31 -5.87 -19.34
C ARG A 4 3.13 -5.60 -18.43
N LEU A 5 2.66 -4.35 -18.46
CA LEU A 5 1.68 -3.84 -17.52
C LEU A 5 0.25 -4.01 -18.01
N THR A 6 -0.64 -4.41 -17.10
CA THR A 6 -2.09 -4.42 -17.28
C THR A 6 -2.70 -3.51 -16.22
N ARG A 7 -3.63 -2.63 -16.63
CA ARG A 7 -4.36 -1.79 -15.68
C ARG A 7 -5.18 -2.67 -14.74
N GLN A 8 -5.17 -2.37 -13.45
CA GLN A 8 -5.85 -3.15 -12.42
C GLN A 8 -6.44 -2.21 -11.39
N ASP A 9 -7.73 -2.39 -11.11
CA ASP A 9 -8.37 -1.60 -10.06
C ASP A 9 -7.90 -2.05 -8.67
N LEU A 10 -7.15 -1.20 -7.98
CA LEU A 10 -6.70 -1.44 -6.61
C LEU A 10 -7.78 -1.20 -5.57
N ARG A 11 -8.80 -0.42 -5.92
CA ARG A 11 -9.84 0.04 -5.02
C ARG A 11 -10.91 -1.04 -4.88
N GLY A 12 -11.44 -1.19 -3.67
CA GLY A 12 -12.56 -2.08 -3.37
C GLY A 12 -13.89 -1.47 -3.83
N ALA A 13 -14.94 -2.29 -3.87
CA ALA A 13 -16.29 -1.84 -4.24
C ALA A 13 -16.86 -0.74 -3.32
N HIS A 14 -16.31 -0.61 -2.11
CA HIS A 14 -16.70 0.38 -1.10
C HIS A 14 -15.64 1.48 -0.92
N PHE A 15 -14.89 1.80 -1.96
CA PHE A 15 -13.83 2.81 -1.87
C PHE A 15 -14.37 4.17 -1.43
N ASP A 16 -13.77 4.74 -0.40
CA ASP A 16 -14.20 6.00 0.21
C ASP A 16 -12.98 6.85 0.58
N TYR A 17 -12.91 8.06 0.03
CA TYR A 17 -11.78 8.95 0.21
C TYR A 17 -12.21 10.19 0.98
N ARG A 18 -11.54 10.46 2.13
CA ARG A 18 -11.95 11.53 3.05
C ARG A 18 -10.78 12.42 3.44
N SER A 19 -11.06 13.71 3.64
CA SER A 19 -10.17 14.66 4.31
C SER A 19 -10.77 15.08 5.64
N GLN A 20 -9.97 15.04 6.71
CA GLN A 20 -10.31 15.66 7.99
C GLN A 20 -10.52 17.17 7.80
N GLN A 21 -11.34 17.77 8.65
CA GLN A 21 -11.59 19.21 8.72
C GLN A 21 -11.12 19.73 10.08
N ALA A 22 -10.92 21.04 10.22
CA ALA A 22 -10.40 21.64 11.45
C ALA A 22 -11.26 21.36 12.71
N GLY A 23 -12.56 21.08 12.53
CA GLY A 23 -13.45 20.67 13.62
C GLY A 23 -13.48 19.16 13.91
N GLY A 24 -12.52 18.39 13.40
CA GLY A 24 -12.43 16.93 13.56
C GLY A 24 -13.35 16.11 12.65
N GLY A 25 -14.38 16.73 12.06
CA GLY A 25 -15.24 16.09 11.07
C GLY A 25 -14.54 15.73 9.76
N PHE A 26 -15.22 14.96 8.90
CA PHE A 26 -14.68 14.52 7.61
C PHE A 26 -15.50 15.02 6.44
N ARG A 27 -14.81 15.41 5.37
CA ARG A 27 -15.39 15.68 4.06
C ARG A 27 -14.98 14.57 3.09
N ARG A 28 -15.95 14.03 2.33
CA ARG A 28 -15.64 13.11 1.22
C ARG A 28 -15.03 13.87 0.06
N LEU A 29 -14.02 13.26 -0.55
CA LEU A 29 -13.32 13.75 -1.74
C LEU A 29 -13.71 12.88 -2.95
N ILE A 30 -13.66 13.48 -4.13
CA ILE A 30 -13.81 12.75 -5.39
C ILE A 30 -12.40 12.34 -5.83
N PRO A 31 -12.07 11.03 -5.87
CA PRO A 31 -10.78 10.60 -6.36
C PRO A 31 -10.70 10.72 -7.89
N VAL A 32 -9.49 10.86 -8.41
CA VAL A 32 -9.25 10.65 -9.86
C VAL A 32 -9.60 9.21 -10.25
N PRO A 33 -9.89 8.92 -11.53
CA PRO A 33 -10.06 7.55 -11.99
C PRO A 33 -8.87 6.68 -11.61
N GLU A 34 -9.14 5.41 -11.33
CA GLU A 34 -8.12 4.42 -10.99
C GLU A 34 -7.07 4.33 -12.10
N ARG A 35 -5.78 4.22 -11.78
CA ARG A 35 -4.69 4.26 -12.77
C ARG A 35 -3.48 3.44 -12.35
N SER A 36 -3.73 2.31 -11.71
CA SER A 36 -2.69 1.40 -11.24
C SER A 36 -2.53 0.24 -12.20
N TYR A 37 -1.35 -0.36 -12.12
CA TYR A 37 -0.92 -1.38 -13.03
C TYR A 37 -0.20 -2.48 -12.27
N LEU A 38 -0.45 -3.73 -12.70
CA LEU A 38 0.30 -4.92 -12.30
C LEU A 38 0.70 -5.67 -13.57
N GLY A 39 1.80 -6.39 -13.51
CA GLY A 39 2.36 -6.99 -14.71
C GLY A 39 3.49 -7.96 -14.47
N THR A 40 3.97 -8.50 -15.58
CA THR A 40 5.15 -9.35 -15.64
C THR A 40 6.35 -8.57 -16.15
N VAL A 41 7.51 -9.23 -16.21
CA VAL A 41 8.77 -8.64 -16.64
C VAL A 41 9.40 -9.53 -17.71
N ASP A 42 9.64 -8.99 -18.89
CA ASP A 42 10.28 -9.73 -19.97
C ASP A 42 11.70 -10.15 -19.55
N GLY A 43 12.01 -11.44 -19.71
CA GLY A 43 13.30 -12.02 -19.34
C GLY A 43 13.49 -12.30 -17.85
N ALA A 44 12.49 -12.04 -17.00
CA ALA A 44 12.53 -12.35 -15.56
C ALA A 44 11.19 -12.95 -15.06
N PRO A 45 10.91 -14.24 -15.32
CA PRO A 45 9.61 -14.86 -15.05
C PRO A 45 9.16 -14.83 -13.58
N GLY A 46 10.11 -14.82 -12.62
CA GLY A 46 9.81 -14.72 -11.18
C GLY A 46 9.64 -13.28 -10.67
N ALA A 47 9.85 -12.28 -11.53
CA ALA A 47 9.68 -10.88 -11.17
C ALA A 47 8.25 -10.38 -11.49
N VAL A 48 7.76 -9.48 -10.65
CA VAL A 48 6.48 -8.79 -10.83
C VAL A 48 6.74 -7.30 -11.05
N SER A 49 6.01 -6.69 -11.97
CA SER A 49 6.02 -5.25 -12.20
C SER A 49 4.73 -4.62 -11.69
N CYS A 50 4.82 -3.42 -11.13
CA CYS A 50 3.65 -2.67 -10.67
C CYS A 50 3.88 -1.16 -10.74
N GLY A 51 2.81 -0.38 -10.59
CA GLY A 51 2.94 1.06 -10.47
C GLY A 51 1.61 1.79 -10.64
N ILE A 52 1.70 3.12 -10.68
CA ILE A 52 0.58 4.02 -10.95
C ILE A 52 0.99 5.08 -11.96
N GLN A 53 0.04 5.59 -12.72
CA GLN A 53 0.22 6.87 -13.41
C GLN A 53 -0.01 8.01 -12.40
N LEU A 54 0.83 9.03 -12.40
CA LEU A 54 0.65 10.23 -11.58
C LEU A 54 -0.27 11.25 -12.28
N ASP A 55 -0.70 12.29 -11.58
CA ASP A 55 -1.55 13.38 -12.12
C ASP A 55 -0.89 14.12 -13.28
N ASP A 56 0.44 14.21 -13.28
CA ASP A 56 1.22 14.82 -14.35
C ASP A 56 1.40 13.90 -15.57
N GLY A 57 0.85 12.68 -15.52
CA GLY A 57 0.94 11.67 -16.57
C GLY A 57 2.18 10.77 -16.48
N THR A 58 3.15 11.07 -15.61
CA THR A 58 4.35 10.27 -15.40
C THR A 58 4.01 8.92 -14.77
N PHE A 59 4.58 7.83 -15.28
CA PHE A 59 4.43 6.53 -14.65
C PHE A 59 5.42 6.36 -13.48
N LYS A 60 4.92 6.08 -12.28
CA LYS A 60 5.73 5.72 -11.13
C LYS A 60 5.61 4.22 -10.89
N GLY A 61 6.72 3.50 -11.04
CA GLY A 61 6.73 2.05 -11.08
C GLY A 61 7.69 1.39 -10.11
N ALA A 62 7.56 0.07 -10.03
CA ALA A 62 8.55 -0.80 -9.43
C ALA A 62 8.61 -2.16 -10.15
N ILE A 63 9.80 -2.75 -10.16
CA ILE A 63 10.03 -4.14 -10.50
C ILE A 63 10.52 -4.84 -9.23
N LEU A 64 9.76 -5.82 -8.77
CA LEU A 64 10.13 -6.66 -7.64
C LEU A 64 10.60 -8.00 -8.17
N PHE A 65 11.91 -8.21 -8.10
CA PHE A 65 12.53 -9.45 -8.51
C PHE A 65 12.36 -10.52 -7.42
N GLU A 66 12.75 -11.74 -7.78
CA GLU A 66 12.88 -12.83 -6.81
C GLU A 66 13.84 -12.42 -5.68
N ARG A 67 13.56 -12.91 -4.48
CA ARG A 67 14.39 -12.67 -3.28
C ARG A 67 14.49 -11.20 -2.84
N GLY A 68 13.57 -10.34 -3.30
CA GLY A 68 13.34 -9.02 -2.72
C GLY A 68 14.09 -7.87 -3.37
N THR A 69 15.03 -8.12 -4.28
CA THR A 69 15.66 -7.06 -5.09
C THR A 69 14.57 -6.25 -5.77
N THR A 70 14.58 -4.93 -5.56
CA THR A 70 13.53 -4.05 -6.08
C THR A 70 14.15 -2.88 -6.82
N TRP A 71 13.68 -2.60 -8.03
CA TRP A 71 13.99 -1.39 -8.78
C TRP A 71 12.76 -0.49 -8.78
N TYR A 72 12.90 0.75 -8.33
CA TYR A 72 11.86 1.77 -8.42
C TYR A 72 12.11 2.64 -9.64
N THR A 73 11.07 2.94 -10.39
CA THR A 73 11.14 3.71 -11.62
C THR A 73 10.29 4.98 -11.56
N LEU A 74 10.70 5.99 -12.31
CA LEU A 74 9.92 7.18 -12.63
C LEU A 74 10.08 7.47 -14.12
N GLY A 75 8.97 7.41 -14.85
CA GLY A 75 9.00 7.31 -16.31
C GLY A 75 9.80 6.09 -16.74
N GLU A 76 10.75 6.30 -17.64
CA GLU A 76 11.62 5.25 -18.19
C GLU A 76 12.91 5.04 -17.37
N SER A 77 13.12 5.82 -16.30
CA SER A 77 14.35 5.79 -15.51
C SER A 77 14.21 4.99 -14.23
N VAL A 78 15.25 4.22 -13.87
CA VAL A 78 15.40 3.66 -12.52
C VAL A 78 15.91 4.76 -11.60
N ILE A 79 15.14 5.09 -10.56
CA ILE A 79 15.47 6.17 -9.62
C ILE A 79 16.02 5.67 -8.29
N ARG A 80 15.79 4.41 -7.95
CA ARG A 80 16.25 3.78 -6.71
C ARG A 80 16.27 2.28 -6.84
N THR A 81 17.26 1.64 -6.23
CA THR A 81 17.28 0.19 -6.02
C THR A 81 17.27 -0.11 -4.52
N GLN A 82 16.71 -1.26 -4.14
CA GLN A 82 16.64 -1.72 -2.76
C GLN A 82 16.90 -3.23 -2.71
N ALA A 83 17.45 -3.70 -1.59
CA ALA A 83 17.87 -5.08 -1.39
C ALA A 83 18.77 -5.54 -2.55
N LEU A 84 19.94 -4.90 -2.67
CA LEU A 84 20.97 -5.27 -3.64
C LEU A 84 21.25 -6.77 -3.58
N PRO A 85 21.75 -7.39 -4.67
CA PRO A 85 21.86 -8.83 -4.82
C PRO A 85 22.43 -9.47 -3.55
N TYR A 86 21.58 -10.18 -2.83
CA TYR A 86 22.01 -10.96 -1.69
C TYR A 86 22.58 -12.26 -2.24
N GLU A 87 23.86 -12.22 -2.63
CA GLU A 87 24.52 -13.31 -3.36
C GLU A 87 24.55 -14.61 -2.55
N ASN A 88 24.63 -14.51 -1.21
CA ASN A 88 24.69 -15.65 -0.29
C ASN A 88 23.51 -15.66 0.69
N PHE A 89 22.42 -16.29 0.29
CA PHE A 89 21.21 -16.44 1.12
C PHE A 89 21.38 -17.58 2.15
N THR A 90 22.24 -17.37 3.16
CA THR A 90 22.63 -18.41 4.14
C THR A 90 21.67 -18.56 5.31
N ASP A 91 20.85 -17.54 5.60
CA ASP A 91 19.99 -17.51 6.80
C ASP A 91 18.49 -17.74 6.51
N TYR A 92 18.15 -18.24 5.33
CA TYR A 92 16.77 -18.61 5.06
C TYR A 92 16.31 -19.75 5.95
N ARG A 93 15.28 -19.49 6.74
CA ARG A 93 14.63 -20.50 7.57
C ARG A 93 13.14 -20.40 7.38
N PHE A 94 12.51 -21.53 7.11
CA PHE A 94 11.06 -21.62 7.23
C PHE A 94 10.66 -21.42 8.70
N PRO A 95 9.52 -20.76 8.97
CA PRO A 95 8.97 -20.71 10.32
C PRO A 95 8.78 -22.15 10.84
N ALA A 96 9.46 -22.51 11.94
CA ALA A 96 9.42 -23.86 12.52
C ALA A 96 8.40 -23.95 13.67
N GLY A 97 7.22 -23.35 13.50
CA GLY A 97 6.13 -23.45 14.48
C GLY A 97 5.40 -24.78 14.37
N PRO A 98 4.87 -25.35 15.47
CA PRO A 98 4.15 -26.63 15.45
C PRO A 98 2.87 -26.62 14.58
N THR A 99 2.40 -25.43 14.19
CA THR A 99 1.23 -25.23 13.32
C THR A 99 1.59 -24.96 11.85
N VAL A 100 2.88 -24.93 11.50
CA VAL A 100 3.33 -24.60 10.14
C VAL A 100 3.79 -25.87 9.43
N THR A 101 3.04 -26.32 8.42
CA THR A 101 3.42 -27.42 7.52
C THR A 101 3.61 -26.89 6.10
N SER A 102 4.67 -27.31 5.43
CA SER A 102 4.96 -26.90 4.05
C SER A 102 3.87 -27.33 3.07
N GLY A 103 3.70 -26.59 1.97
CA GLY A 103 2.79 -26.97 0.86
C GLY A 103 1.31 -26.67 1.09
N GLN A 104 0.95 -25.99 2.18
CA GLN A 104 -0.44 -25.64 2.52
C GLN A 104 -0.93 -24.32 1.91
N GLY A 105 -0.13 -23.66 1.06
CA GLY A 105 -0.49 -22.36 0.46
C GLY A 105 -1.65 -22.43 -0.54
N GLY A 106 -1.92 -23.60 -1.11
CA GLY A 106 -2.99 -23.79 -2.09
C GLY A 106 -2.78 -23.00 -3.39
N SER A 107 -3.84 -22.85 -4.18
CA SER A 107 -3.87 -22.09 -5.44
C SER A 107 -4.95 -21.01 -5.47
N ARG A 108 -5.68 -20.85 -4.35
CA ARG A 108 -6.79 -19.91 -4.25
C ARG A 108 -6.27 -18.55 -3.82
N MET A 109 -6.62 -17.52 -4.61
CA MET A 109 -6.40 -16.13 -4.22
C MET A 109 -7.43 -15.74 -3.14
N HIS A 110 -6.95 -15.27 -2.00
CA HIS A 110 -7.74 -14.68 -0.93
C HIS A 110 -7.70 -13.15 -1.03
N ALA A 111 -8.66 -12.46 -0.42
CA ALA A 111 -8.75 -11.01 -0.48
C ALA A 111 -9.09 -10.42 0.89
N PHE A 112 -8.68 -9.18 1.10
CA PHE A 112 -9.10 -8.41 2.26
C PHE A 112 -9.18 -6.91 1.92
N ASP A 113 -10.14 -6.22 2.52
CA ASP A 113 -10.24 -4.76 2.49
C ASP A 113 -9.25 -4.09 3.43
N LEU A 114 -8.39 -3.25 2.87
CA LEU A 114 -7.40 -2.42 3.53
C LEU A 114 -7.90 -0.98 3.60
N ALA A 115 -7.95 -0.43 4.81
CA ALA A 115 -8.09 1.01 4.99
C ALA A 115 -6.73 1.65 5.29
N VAL A 116 -6.55 2.90 4.87
CA VAL A 116 -5.32 3.67 5.08
C VAL A 116 -5.69 5.01 5.73
N ASP A 117 -5.13 5.28 6.89
CA ASP A 117 -5.30 6.54 7.62
C ASP A 117 -4.00 7.33 7.57
N VAL A 118 -3.92 8.27 6.65
CA VAL A 118 -2.73 9.08 6.44
C VAL A 118 -2.62 10.09 7.57
N SER A 119 -1.70 9.83 8.51
CA SER A 119 -1.37 10.78 9.58
C SER A 119 -0.98 12.16 9.05
N SER A 120 -1.17 13.18 9.88
CA SER A 120 -0.90 14.58 9.55
C SER A 120 0.55 14.82 9.15
N ASN A 121 1.50 14.19 9.82
CA ASN A 121 2.91 14.24 9.44
C ASN A 121 3.12 13.68 8.03
N TYR A 122 2.55 12.52 7.72
CA TYR A 122 2.69 11.93 6.39
C TYR A 122 1.97 12.75 5.31
N TYR A 123 0.83 13.36 5.64
CA TYR A 123 0.12 14.28 4.75
C TYR A 123 0.97 15.53 4.45
N THR A 124 1.66 16.08 5.45
CA THR A 124 2.61 17.19 5.27
C THR A 124 3.80 16.77 4.40
N GLN A 125 4.34 15.57 4.59
CA GLN A 125 5.41 15.03 3.72
C GLN A 125 4.95 14.82 2.27
N ALA A 126 3.65 14.62 2.06
CA ALA A 126 3.02 14.59 0.73
C ALA A 126 2.72 15.99 0.16
N GLY A 127 3.19 17.06 0.81
CA GLY A 127 3.03 18.43 0.34
C GLY A 127 1.72 19.11 0.77
N ASN A 128 1.00 18.53 1.73
CA ASN A 128 -0.32 19.02 2.19
C ASN A 128 -1.38 19.09 1.08
N GLN A 129 -1.28 18.19 0.09
CA GLN A 129 -2.19 18.13 -1.04
C GLN A 129 -2.85 16.75 -1.13
N PRO A 130 -4.19 16.68 -1.37
CA PRO A 130 -4.87 15.39 -1.45
C PRO A 130 -4.39 14.50 -2.61
N ALA A 131 -4.10 15.08 -3.76
CA ALA A 131 -3.69 14.31 -4.94
C ALA A 131 -2.36 13.55 -4.71
N PRO A 132 -1.24 14.22 -4.36
CA PRO A 132 0.01 13.52 -4.05
C PRO A 132 -0.09 12.54 -2.87
N ALA A 133 -0.96 12.82 -1.89
CA ALA A 133 -1.19 11.90 -0.77
C ALA A 133 -1.85 10.61 -1.26
N LEU A 134 -2.90 10.70 -2.10
CA LEU A 134 -3.55 9.54 -2.69
C LEU A 134 -2.59 8.74 -3.58
N GLU A 135 -1.77 9.41 -4.41
CA GLU A 135 -0.75 8.74 -5.24
C GLU A 135 0.23 7.92 -4.40
N ARG A 136 0.68 8.44 -3.26
CA ARG A 136 1.55 7.69 -2.34
C ARG A 136 0.86 6.47 -1.76
N VAL A 137 -0.41 6.61 -1.37
CA VAL A 137 -1.22 5.50 -0.87
C VAL A 137 -1.38 4.43 -1.95
N GLU A 138 -1.84 4.81 -3.14
CA GLU A 138 -2.08 3.88 -4.25
C GLU A 138 -0.81 3.18 -4.71
N PHE A 139 0.32 3.90 -4.80
CA PHE A 139 1.60 3.28 -5.12
C PHE A 139 2.04 2.25 -4.06
N THR A 140 1.84 2.55 -2.79
CA THR A 140 2.15 1.63 -1.68
C THR A 140 1.25 0.39 -1.73
N VAL A 141 -0.03 0.56 -2.06
CA VAL A 141 -0.96 -0.55 -2.26
C VAL A 141 -0.58 -1.37 -3.50
N ALA A 142 -0.12 -0.75 -4.58
CA ALA A 142 0.37 -1.45 -5.77
C ALA A 142 1.55 -2.38 -5.43
N LEU A 143 2.53 -1.86 -4.68
CA LEU A 143 3.67 -2.65 -4.17
C LEU A 143 3.19 -3.80 -3.29
N THR A 144 2.32 -3.52 -2.33
CA THR A 144 1.81 -4.52 -1.38
C THR A 144 1.05 -5.61 -2.11
N ARG A 145 0.19 -5.25 -3.06
CA ARG A 145 -0.58 -6.21 -3.85
C ARG A 145 0.33 -7.04 -4.75
N ALA A 146 1.36 -6.46 -5.37
CA ALA A 146 2.34 -7.19 -6.17
C ALA A 146 3.05 -8.28 -5.34
N ILE A 147 3.51 -7.94 -4.13
CA ILE A 147 4.17 -8.88 -3.22
C ILE A 147 3.19 -9.95 -2.74
N TYR A 148 2.04 -9.55 -2.20
CA TYR A 148 1.10 -10.48 -1.56
C TYR A 148 0.45 -11.43 -2.56
N MET A 149 0.17 -10.97 -3.79
CA MET A 149 -0.38 -11.85 -4.82
C MET A 149 0.65 -12.86 -5.31
N ARG A 150 1.93 -12.46 -5.44
CA ARG A 150 3.02 -13.35 -5.86
C ARG A 150 3.37 -14.38 -4.79
N ASP A 151 3.52 -13.93 -3.55
CA ASP A 151 4.18 -14.72 -2.49
C ASP A 151 3.19 -15.40 -1.54
N ALA A 152 1.98 -14.87 -1.39
CA ALA A 152 1.03 -15.32 -0.37
C ALA A 152 -0.37 -15.67 -0.93
N LEU A 153 -0.60 -15.49 -2.23
CA LEU A 153 -1.94 -15.59 -2.84
C LEU A 153 -2.99 -14.75 -2.11
N ILE A 154 -2.60 -13.54 -1.69
CA ILE A 154 -3.49 -12.57 -1.05
C ILE A 154 -3.58 -11.30 -1.90
N ARG A 155 -4.79 -10.78 -2.07
CA ARG A 155 -5.11 -9.56 -2.81
C ARG A 155 -5.75 -8.51 -1.89
N PRO A 156 -4.97 -7.55 -1.38
CA PRO A 156 -5.50 -6.40 -0.64
C PRO A 156 -6.33 -5.50 -1.57
N TYR A 157 -7.51 -5.05 -1.15
CA TYR A 157 -8.31 -4.02 -1.85
C TYR A 157 -8.33 -2.74 -1.02
N LEU A 158 -7.99 -1.61 -1.64
CA LEU A 158 -8.03 -0.32 -0.95
C LEU A 158 -9.50 0.10 -0.74
N GLY A 159 -9.94 0.15 0.51
CA GLY A 159 -11.29 0.54 0.92
C GLY A 159 -11.35 2.02 1.28
N ARG A 160 -11.12 2.35 2.56
CA ARG A 160 -11.17 3.74 3.00
C ARG A 160 -9.79 4.38 3.03
N VAL A 161 -9.66 5.60 2.52
CA VAL A 161 -8.51 6.47 2.73
C VAL A 161 -8.95 7.70 3.52
N ILE A 162 -8.29 7.99 4.63
CA ILE A 162 -8.47 9.21 5.42
C ILE A 162 -7.20 10.04 5.34
N LEU A 163 -7.32 11.33 5.08
CA LEU A 163 -6.23 12.29 5.22
C LEU A 163 -6.44 13.11 6.49
N ARG A 164 -5.53 12.97 7.46
CA ARG A 164 -5.51 13.80 8.66
C ARG A 164 -4.86 15.14 8.34
N THR A 165 -5.65 16.10 7.87
CA THR A 165 -5.10 17.40 7.41
C THR A 165 -4.86 18.39 8.54
N ASP A 166 -5.31 18.11 9.76
CA ASP A 166 -5.14 18.96 10.93
C ASP A 166 -4.46 18.17 12.07
N ALA A 167 -3.22 18.55 12.40
CA ALA A 167 -2.42 17.90 13.42
C ALA A 167 -3.00 18.02 14.84
N SER A 168 -3.87 19.01 15.11
CA SER A 168 -4.56 19.15 16.40
C SER A 168 -5.73 18.17 16.55
N GLN A 169 -6.26 17.69 15.43
CA GLN A 169 -7.37 16.74 15.37
C GLN A 169 -6.90 15.32 14.99
N ASP A 170 -5.62 15.16 14.64
CA ASP A 170 -5.03 13.87 14.29
C ASP A 170 -4.86 13.02 15.58
N PRO A 171 -5.56 11.88 15.72
CA PRO A 171 -5.47 11.04 16.91
C PRO A 171 -4.06 10.48 17.12
N TYR A 172 -3.24 10.39 16.06
CA TYR A 172 -1.88 9.85 16.12
C TYR A 172 -0.84 10.89 16.52
N SER A 173 -1.22 12.17 16.52
CA SER A 173 -0.34 13.28 16.87
C SER A 173 0.17 13.17 18.31
N GLY A 174 1.48 13.40 18.48
CA GLY A 174 2.14 13.32 19.79
C GLY A 174 2.19 11.92 20.42
N ALA A 175 1.95 10.85 19.65
CA ALA A 175 2.17 9.49 20.14
C ALA A 175 3.67 9.24 20.40
N PRO A 176 4.06 8.77 21.61
CA PRO A 176 5.47 8.65 21.98
C PRO A 176 6.19 7.47 21.31
N ASN A 177 5.46 6.48 20.79
CA ASN A 177 6.01 5.30 20.14
C ASN A 177 4.94 4.56 19.31
N PHE A 178 5.39 3.55 18.56
CA PHE A 178 4.56 2.76 17.66
C PHE A 178 3.45 1.95 18.36
N TYR A 179 3.67 1.47 19.59
CA TYR A 179 2.62 0.77 20.34
C TYR A 179 1.45 1.69 20.70
N ASN A 180 1.75 2.96 21.02
CA ASN A 180 0.73 3.95 21.30
C ASN A 180 -0.04 4.32 20.03
N ILE A 181 0.65 4.48 18.88
CA ILE A 181 -0.02 4.70 17.57
C ILE A 181 -0.99 3.56 17.28
N ALA A 182 -0.56 2.30 17.42
CA ALA A 182 -1.41 1.13 17.15
C ALA A 182 -2.64 1.07 18.07
N THR A 183 -2.49 1.47 19.34
CA THR A 183 -3.61 1.53 20.29
C THR A 183 -4.60 2.62 19.90
N ARG A 184 -4.11 3.85 19.66
CA ARG A 184 -4.97 4.97 19.23
C ARG A 184 -5.66 4.71 17.91
N ALA A 185 -4.99 4.04 16.97
CA ALA A 185 -5.56 3.61 15.69
C ALA A 185 -6.70 2.61 15.89
N ARG A 186 -6.50 1.62 16.76
CA ARG A 186 -7.57 0.67 17.09
C ARG A 186 -8.79 1.39 17.66
N ASP A 187 -8.58 2.30 18.62
CA ASP A 187 -9.66 3.02 19.28
C ASP A 187 -10.39 3.95 18.30
N GLU A 188 -9.65 4.78 17.55
CA GLU A 188 -10.20 5.67 16.52
C GLU A 188 -11.06 4.91 15.52
N TRP A 189 -10.54 3.81 14.98
CA TRP A 189 -11.25 3.09 13.93
C TRP A 189 -12.46 2.33 14.47
N ASN A 190 -12.38 1.76 15.66
CA ASN A 190 -13.49 1.04 16.26
C ASN A 190 -14.61 1.98 16.73
N ILE A 191 -14.27 3.17 17.23
CA ILE A 191 -15.24 4.13 17.76
C ILE A 191 -15.80 5.02 16.64
N ASN A 192 -14.94 5.60 15.81
CA ASN A 192 -15.31 6.68 14.89
C ASN A 192 -15.42 6.26 13.42
N GLN A 193 -14.92 5.07 13.06
CA GLN A 193 -14.92 4.58 11.68
C GLN A 193 -15.68 3.25 11.52
N GLY A 194 -16.62 2.95 12.42
CA GLY A 194 -17.40 1.69 12.41
C GLY A 194 -18.20 1.45 11.12
N ASP A 195 -18.47 2.50 10.34
CA ASP A 195 -19.14 2.44 9.04
C ASP A 195 -18.23 1.97 7.88
N SER A 196 -16.91 1.86 8.10
CA SER A 196 -15.98 1.40 7.06
C SER A 196 -15.96 -0.12 6.95
N VAL A 197 -16.24 -0.64 5.76
CA VAL A 197 -15.90 -2.02 5.38
C VAL A 197 -14.37 -2.13 5.34
N ARG A 198 -13.80 -2.93 6.23
CA ARG A 198 -12.35 -3.15 6.35
C ARG A 198 -12.04 -4.43 7.12
N HIS A 199 -10.91 -5.03 6.81
CA HIS A 199 -10.32 -6.11 7.60
C HIS A 199 -9.02 -5.66 8.29
N LEU A 200 -8.31 -4.70 7.69
CA LEU A 200 -7.06 -4.15 8.20
C LEU A 200 -7.03 -2.63 8.04
N VAL A 201 -6.32 -1.95 8.94
CA VAL A 201 -6.02 -0.52 8.88
C VAL A 201 -4.50 -0.33 8.91
N ALA A 202 -3.97 0.48 8.00
CA ALA A 202 -2.60 0.99 8.02
C ALA A 202 -2.61 2.50 8.35
N ILE A 203 -1.62 2.95 9.13
CA ILE A 203 -1.45 4.34 9.59
C ILE A 203 -0.08 4.85 9.16
#